data_AF-A0A0B4GAE5-F1
#
_entry.id   AF-A0A0B4GAE5-F1
#
_cell.length_a   1.000
_cell.length_b   1.000
_cell.length_c   1.000
_cell.angle_alpha   90.00
_cell.angle_beta   90.00
_cell.angle_gamma   90.00
#
_symmetry.space_group_name_H-M   'P 1'
#
loop_
_entity.id
_entity.type
_entity.pdbx_description
1 polymer ?
#
loop_
_entity_poly.entity_id
_entity_poly.type
_entity_poly.pdbx_seq_one_letter_code
_entity_poly.pdbx_strand_id
1 'polypeptide(L)'
;MPTTSPQNLLLEAVFDHLVLPRKLPASPDDDSVPLSWEMTARLLDACKKMRCDESEAIWNMVEASLRLTQDLNRNPASKETLVSAFSEVARNKSVAWLVLHVVQQNAAIIVHKNNNTGEVVFDAFEASPTAPAVLETSHALQWSFPSRSVAISELEFSKDSFQDGLADFLEQASEVAFDQFAARASKGDKMVVESRDTPSPALITEMLLSFLEATGRAFPVHAVHKRVRDDVVLGSSETPWRRSPYWLILRVAVQRILLTSCSDDLGTSRLYFKFVMCIVFARLLADCQPTLHPEKTLMLQAKLCRRLAKLQTDMSEAPAALQQLYEKEFSKTRSFFESTLTKAKAAISTLWDAHKRRVTRSIPLLPSCASNRDLVLKLQNSGRKLQNLLNTSVDPPKRKSLLGPPSLAEGTVSQVDEFATRCSKLVDCASKAMSQLDCSFSSPADKCVTLSGAMMKYMDAVGTYYLDDAILMSQYLLNLFELWVAIDSLATTICPLLQDYHPVFVPEAIDMLCLMTRRDMERLRKDVDLCVG
;
A
#
# COMPACT_ATOMS: atom_id res chain seq x y z
N MET A 1 15.06 9.18 21.66
CA MET A 1 14.20 8.19 20.99
C MET A 1 13.04 7.92 21.94
N PRO A 2 11.77 8.16 21.57
CA PRO A 2 10.66 7.74 22.43
C PRO A 2 10.73 6.22 22.53
N THR A 3 10.77 5.69 23.75
CA THR A 3 10.76 4.26 24.03
C THR A 3 9.45 3.68 23.50
N THR A 4 9.50 3.04 22.33
CA THR A 4 8.36 2.32 21.74
C THR A 4 7.93 1.23 22.72
N SER A 5 6.65 1.20 23.09
CA SER A 5 6.17 0.15 24.01
C SER A 5 6.30 -1.23 23.34
N PRO A 6 6.51 -2.32 24.10
CA PRO A 6 6.59 -3.68 23.55
C PRO A 6 5.33 -4.05 22.74
N GLN A 7 4.16 -3.57 23.16
CA GLN A 7 2.89 -3.77 22.47
C GLN A 7 2.85 -3.09 21.10
N ASN A 8 3.45 -1.91 20.95
CA ASN A 8 3.51 -1.21 19.67
C ASN A 8 4.44 -1.92 18.68
N LEU A 9 5.56 -2.46 19.15
CA LEU A 9 6.48 -3.27 18.34
C LEU A 9 5.80 -4.55 17.84
N LEU A 10 5.06 -5.24 18.71
CA LEU A 10 4.28 -6.42 18.31
C LEU A 10 3.20 -6.08 17.29
N LEU A 11 2.46 -4.99 17.48
CA LEU A 11 1.46 -4.52 16.51
C LEU A 11 2.10 -4.19 15.15
N GLU A 12 3.28 -3.59 15.17
CA GLU A 12 4.05 -3.27 13.96
C GLU A 12 4.52 -4.53 13.23
N ALA A 13 5.04 -5.54 13.95
CA ALA A 13 5.41 -6.84 13.40
C ALA A 13 4.20 -7.57 12.78
N VAL A 14 3.06 -7.62 13.50
CA VAL A 14 1.79 -8.17 12.98
C VAL A 14 1.39 -7.46 11.70
N PHE A 15 1.48 -6.13 11.68
CA PHE A 15 1.18 -5.33 10.48
C PHE A 15 2.09 -5.72 9.32
N ASP A 16 3.39 -5.81 9.54
CA ASP A 16 4.38 -6.08 8.49
C ASP A 16 4.15 -7.47 7.85
N HIS A 17 3.80 -8.49 8.65
CA HIS A 17 3.48 -9.82 8.12
C HIS A 17 2.10 -9.96 7.47
N LEU A 18 1.06 -9.30 7.99
CA LEU A 18 -0.30 -9.38 7.43
C LEU A 18 -0.43 -8.52 6.16
N VAL A 19 0.12 -7.31 6.22
CA VAL A 19 -0.06 -6.26 5.21
C VAL A 19 1.04 -6.29 4.16
N LEU A 20 2.28 -6.61 4.53
CA LEU A 20 3.47 -6.58 3.67
C LEU A 20 3.67 -5.19 3.03
N PRO A 21 4.07 -4.17 3.83
CA PRO A 21 4.40 -2.83 3.32
C PRO A 21 5.56 -2.84 2.34
N ARG A 22 5.75 -1.72 1.63
CA ARG A 22 6.91 -1.51 0.76
C ARG A 22 8.24 -1.40 1.52
N LYS A 23 8.19 -0.83 2.72
CA LYS A 23 9.34 -0.70 3.61
C LYS A 23 9.19 -1.74 4.72
N LEU A 24 9.92 -2.83 4.58
CA LEU A 24 9.94 -3.94 5.53
C LEU A 24 11.12 -3.82 6.50
N PRO A 25 11.05 -4.50 7.66
CA PRO A 25 12.19 -4.64 8.55
C PRO A 25 13.37 -5.31 7.84
N ALA A 26 14.58 -5.02 8.30
CA ALA A 26 15.81 -5.56 7.72
C ALA A 26 16.45 -6.67 8.59
N SER A 27 15.76 -7.05 9.67
CA SER A 27 16.11 -8.11 10.60
C SER A 27 14.85 -8.87 11.00
N PRO A 28 14.93 -10.17 11.32
CA PRO A 28 13.79 -10.93 11.84
C PRO A 28 13.30 -10.35 13.17
N ASP A 29 12.07 -10.70 13.53
CA ASP A 29 11.46 -10.37 14.82
C ASP A 29 12.08 -11.22 15.94
N ASP A 30 12.31 -10.62 17.12
CA ASP A 30 13.01 -11.24 18.25
C ASP A 30 12.24 -12.41 18.89
N ASP A 31 10.90 -12.38 18.86
CA ASP A 31 10.04 -13.41 19.45
C ASP A 31 8.87 -13.80 18.52
N SER A 32 8.89 -15.04 18.04
CA SER A 32 7.86 -15.57 17.14
C SER A 32 6.57 -15.97 17.86
N VAL A 33 6.56 -16.17 19.18
CA VAL A 33 5.41 -16.71 19.92
C VAL A 33 4.30 -15.67 20.13
N PRO A 34 4.56 -14.44 20.63
CA PRO A 34 3.54 -13.40 20.71
C PRO A 34 2.98 -13.06 19.33
N LEU A 35 3.83 -13.11 18.30
CA LEU A 35 3.44 -12.85 16.93
C LEU A 35 2.48 -13.91 16.40
N SER A 36 2.82 -15.20 16.55
CA SER A 36 1.95 -16.31 16.13
C SER A 36 0.62 -16.28 16.88
N TRP A 37 0.65 -15.96 18.19
CA TRP A 37 -0.53 -15.80 19.01
C TRP A 37 -1.47 -14.71 18.49
N GLU A 38 -0.95 -13.51 18.23
CA GLU A 38 -1.74 -12.39 17.71
C GLU A 38 -2.36 -12.69 16.34
N MET A 39 -1.62 -13.39 15.46
CA MET A 39 -2.15 -13.81 14.15
C MET A 39 -3.35 -14.75 14.30
N THR A 40 -3.24 -15.75 15.18
CA THR A 40 -4.30 -16.73 15.43
C THR A 40 -5.49 -16.08 16.14
N ALA A 41 -5.25 -15.24 17.14
CA ALA A 41 -6.30 -14.50 17.86
C ALA A 41 -7.15 -13.64 16.91
N ARG A 42 -6.51 -12.93 15.97
CA ARG A 42 -7.22 -12.11 14.97
C ARG A 42 -8.09 -12.94 14.03
N LEU A 43 -7.64 -14.13 13.64
CA LEU A 43 -8.43 -15.06 12.85
C LEU A 43 -9.60 -15.62 13.65
N LEU A 44 -9.36 -16.06 14.89
CA LEU A 44 -10.41 -16.55 15.80
C LEU A 44 -11.52 -15.52 15.96
N ASP A 45 -11.17 -14.27 16.23
CA ASP A 45 -12.16 -13.21 16.38
C ASP A 45 -12.91 -12.93 15.06
N ALA A 46 -12.24 -13.08 13.91
CA ALA A 46 -12.88 -12.92 12.60
C ALA A 46 -13.90 -14.03 12.34
N CYS A 47 -13.58 -15.28 12.68
CA CYS A 47 -14.50 -16.41 12.63
C CYS A 47 -15.73 -16.18 13.53
N LYS A 48 -15.54 -15.71 14.77
CA LYS A 48 -16.66 -15.37 15.68
C LYS A 48 -17.60 -14.32 15.08
N LYS A 49 -17.06 -13.34 14.34
CA LYS A 49 -17.86 -12.29 13.68
C LYS A 49 -18.68 -12.85 12.50
N MET A 50 -18.15 -13.87 11.82
CA MET A 50 -18.83 -14.54 10.70
C MET A 50 -19.92 -15.52 11.17
N ARG A 51 -19.85 -16.03 12.39
CA ARG A 51 -20.84 -16.99 12.93
C ARG A 51 -22.29 -16.49 12.83
N CYS A 52 -23.17 -17.32 12.29
CA CYS A 52 -24.63 -17.25 12.39
C CYS A 52 -25.20 -18.67 12.49
N ASP A 53 -26.49 -18.79 12.79
CA ASP A 53 -27.15 -20.07 13.05
C ASP A 53 -26.94 -21.09 11.91
N GLU A 54 -27.04 -20.68 10.63
CA GLU A 54 -26.88 -21.64 9.52
C GLU A 54 -25.42 -22.03 9.24
N SER A 55 -24.45 -21.24 9.70
CA SER A 55 -23.00 -21.50 9.50
C SER A 55 -22.28 -21.89 10.79
N GLU A 56 -23.02 -22.10 11.88
CA GLU A 56 -22.47 -22.29 13.22
C GLU A 56 -21.52 -23.49 13.28
N ALA A 57 -21.92 -24.63 12.71
CA ALA A 57 -21.10 -25.85 12.67
C ALA A 57 -19.76 -25.63 11.96
N ILE A 58 -19.76 -24.89 10.85
CA ILE A 58 -18.54 -24.58 10.07
C ILE A 58 -17.60 -23.73 10.92
N TRP A 59 -18.11 -22.65 11.53
CA TRP A 59 -17.26 -21.73 12.30
C TRP A 59 -16.81 -22.32 13.63
N ASN A 60 -17.60 -23.22 14.24
CA ASN A 60 -17.18 -23.98 15.41
C ASN A 60 -16.02 -24.93 15.08
N MET A 61 -16.06 -25.58 13.92
CA MET A 61 -14.97 -26.43 13.43
C MET A 61 -13.69 -25.62 13.17
N VAL A 62 -13.80 -24.48 12.47
CA VAL A 62 -12.65 -23.60 12.22
C VAL A 62 -12.08 -23.05 13.54
N GLU A 63 -12.93 -22.63 14.48
CA GLU A 63 -12.48 -22.12 15.79
C GLU A 63 -11.79 -23.19 16.62
N ALA A 64 -12.34 -24.41 16.69
CA ALA A 64 -11.73 -25.53 17.40
C ALA A 64 -10.35 -25.87 16.81
N SER A 65 -10.25 -25.94 15.48
CA SER A 65 -8.98 -26.20 14.79
C SER A 65 -7.95 -25.10 15.04
N LEU A 66 -8.35 -23.81 14.98
CA LEU A 66 -7.44 -22.70 15.23
C LEU A 66 -6.92 -22.68 16.68
N ARG A 67 -7.74 -23.04 17.66
CA ARG A 67 -7.30 -23.19 19.07
C ARG A 67 -6.31 -24.34 19.22
N LEU A 68 -6.63 -25.51 18.68
CA LEU A 68 -5.73 -26.66 18.69
C LEU A 68 -4.39 -26.32 18.01
N THR A 69 -4.44 -25.62 16.88
CA THR A 69 -3.27 -25.12 16.16
C THR A 69 -2.48 -24.12 17.01
N GLN A 70 -3.13 -23.26 17.79
CA GLN A 70 -2.46 -22.31 18.67
C GLN A 70 -1.71 -23.03 19.80
N ASP A 71 -2.35 -24.01 20.43
CA ASP A 71 -1.80 -24.74 21.57
C ASP A 71 -0.61 -25.61 21.15
N LEU A 72 -0.72 -26.31 20.02
CA LEU A 72 0.34 -27.19 19.50
C LEU A 72 1.60 -26.46 19.03
N ASN A 73 1.45 -25.23 18.56
CA ASN A 73 2.55 -24.47 17.97
C ASN A 73 3.05 -23.36 18.90
N ARG A 74 2.61 -23.34 20.16
CA ARG A 74 3.06 -22.35 21.16
C ARG A 74 4.51 -22.59 21.57
N ASN A 75 4.88 -23.86 21.71
CA ASN A 75 6.22 -24.36 22.03
C ASN A 75 6.54 -25.48 21.03
N PRO A 76 7.78 -25.99 20.96
CA PRO A 76 8.04 -27.27 20.32
C PRO A 76 7.03 -28.31 20.81
N ALA A 77 6.35 -28.97 19.87
CA ALA A 77 5.26 -29.86 20.19
C ALA A 77 5.80 -31.12 20.88
N SER A 78 5.49 -31.31 22.16
CA SER A 78 5.91 -32.52 22.89
C SER A 78 5.14 -33.74 22.40
N LYS A 79 5.76 -34.91 22.56
CA LYS A 79 5.14 -36.20 22.25
C LYS A 79 3.77 -36.34 22.92
N GLU A 80 3.65 -36.02 24.21
CA GLU A 80 2.39 -36.18 24.95
C GLU A 80 1.27 -35.30 24.38
N THR A 81 1.63 -34.07 23.99
CA THR A 81 0.70 -33.12 23.40
C THR A 81 0.23 -33.60 22.02
N LEU A 82 1.16 -34.13 21.21
CA LEU A 82 0.87 -34.70 19.89
C LEU A 82 -0.02 -35.94 19.98
N VAL A 83 0.30 -36.89 20.88
CA VAL A 83 -0.51 -38.10 21.10
C VAL A 83 -1.92 -37.72 21.57
N SER A 84 -2.03 -36.77 22.50
CA SER A 84 -3.34 -36.27 22.95
C SER A 84 -4.15 -35.70 21.79
N ALA A 85 -3.51 -34.91 20.92
CA ALA A 85 -4.16 -34.31 19.76
C ALA A 85 -4.53 -35.35 18.69
N PHE A 86 -3.69 -36.35 18.42
CA PHE A 86 -4.02 -37.48 17.53
C PHE A 86 -5.18 -38.30 18.06
N SER A 87 -5.18 -38.58 19.36
CA SER A 87 -6.29 -39.22 20.05
C SER A 87 -7.58 -38.41 19.94
N GLU A 88 -7.52 -37.09 19.99
CA GLU A 88 -8.68 -36.22 19.75
C GLU A 88 -9.19 -36.37 18.30
N VAL A 89 -8.31 -36.35 17.31
CA VAL A 89 -8.67 -36.56 15.89
C VAL A 89 -9.31 -37.93 15.66
N ALA A 90 -8.80 -38.98 16.31
CA ALA A 90 -9.34 -40.33 16.19
C ALA A 90 -10.74 -40.45 16.82
N ARG A 91 -10.92 -39.94 18.05
CA ARG A 91 -12.14 -40.08 18.86
C ARG A 91 -13.26 -39.13 18.44
N ASN A 92 -12.93 -37.93 17.96
CA ASN A 92 -13.93 -36.91 17.73
C ASN A 92 -14.80 -37.29 16.51
N LYS A 93 -16.10 -37.46 16.76
CA LYS A 93 -17.09 -37.65 15.69
C LYS A 93 -17.31 -36.35 14.89
N SER A 94 -16.95 -35.21 15.45
CA SER A 94 -16.84 -33.94 14.72
C SER A 94 -15.41 -33.84 14.16
N VAL A 95 -15.26 -33.36 12.93
CA VAL A 95 -13.94 -33.33 12.27
C VAL A 95 -13.00 -32.39 13.03
N ALA A 96 -12.12 -32.94 13.86
CA ALA A 96 -11.02 -32.20 14.46
C ALA A 96 -9.91 -32.08 13.40
N TRP A 97 -9.55 -30.84 13.09
CA TRP A 97 -8.47 -30.52 12.16
C TRP A 97 -7.25 -30.09 12.96
N LEU A 98 -6.23 -30.94 12.95
CA LEU A 98 -4.92 -30.68 13.51
C LEU A 98 -4.08 -29.91 12.51
N VAL A 99 -3.36 -28.89 12.95
CA VAL A 99 -2.36 -28.21 12.11
C VAL A 99 -1.06 -28.06 12.88
N LEU A 100 -0.01 -28.68 12.37
CA LEU A 100 1.33 -28.66 12.96
C LEU A 100 2.29 -27.94 12.01
N HIS A 101 3.06 -26.99 12.55
CA HIS A 101 4.16 -26.34 11.87
C HIS A 101 5.47 -26.98 12.30
N VAL A 102 6.08 -27.75 11.40
CA VAL A 102 7.37 -28.41 11.62
C VAL A 102 8.48 -27.44 11.21
N VAL A 103 8.80 -26.51 12.10
CA VAL A 103 9.64 -25.32 11.83
C VAL A 103 10.99 -25.71 11.20
N GLN A 104 11.69 -26.68 11.79
CA GLN A 104 13.03 -27.08 11.34
C GLN A 104 13.06 -27.75 9.97
N GLN A 105 11.90 -28.21 9.48
CA GLN A 105 11.76 -28.85 8.18
C GLN A 105 11.00 -27.98 7.17
N ASN A 106 10.74 -26.70 7.47
CA ASN A 106 10.01 -25.81 6.56
C ASN A 106 8.69 -26.44 6.03
N ALA A 107 7.99 -27.19 6.87
CA ALA A 107 6.83 -27.95 6.45
C ALA A 107 5.65 -27.75 7.41
N ALA A 108 4.46 -27.94 6.89
CA ALA A 108 3.25 -28.00 7.68
C ALA A 108 2.48 -29.28 7.38
N ILE A 109 1.83 -29.82 8.41
CA ILE A 109 0.98 -31.01 8.32
C ILE A 109 -0.40 -30.64 8.82
N ILE A 110 -1.42 -30.97 8.04
CA ILE A 110 -2.82 -30.90 8.45
C ILE A 110 -3.35 -32.33 8.55
N VAL A 111 -3.82 -32.72 9.73
CA VAL A 111 -4.39 -34.06 9.98
C VAL A 111 -5.87 -33.91 10.29
N HIS A 112 -6.71 -34.61 9.54
CA HIS A 112 -8.15 -34.58 9.76
C HIS A 112 -8.79 -35.92 9.43
N LYS A 113 -9.91 -36.21 10.10
CA LYS A 113 -10.67 -37.43 9.88
C LYS A 113 -11.78 -37.22 8.86
N ASN A 114 -11.81 -38.03 7.81
CA ASN A 114 -12.93 -38.11 6.90
C ASN A 114 -13.95 -39.14 7.42
N ASN A 115 -14.99 -38.64 8.09
CA ASN A 115 -16.03 -39.49 8.67
C ASN A 115 -16.84 -40.28 7.63
N ASN A 116 -16.87 -39.83 6.37
CA ASN A 116 -17.62 -40.52 5.32
C ASN A 116 -16.89 -41.78 4.85
N THR A 117 -15.55 -41.75 4.86
CA THR A 117 -14.72 -42.89 4.40
C THR A 117 -14.11 -43.69 5.54
N GLY A 118 -14.13 -43.18 6.79
CA GLY A 118 -13.46 -43.83 7.92
C GLY A 118 -11.94 -43.79 7.81
N GLU A 119 -11.41 -42.75 7.15
CA GLU A 119 -9.98 -42.57 6.90
C GLU A 119 -9.48 -41.28 7.57
N VAL A 120 -8.21 -41.28 7.96
CA VAL A 120 -7.50 -40.10 8.46
C VAL A 120 -6.57 -39.62 7.36
N VAL A 121 -6.75 -38.35 6.98
CA VAL A 121 -6.05 -37.69 5.88
C VAL A 121 -4.95 -36.81 6.43
N PHE A 122 -3.76 -36.96 5.86
CA PHE A 122 -2.55 -36.19 6.11
C PHE A 122 -2.25 -35.34 4.88
N ASP A 123 -2.43 -34.03 5.02
CA ASP A 123 -2.07 -33.04 4.02
C ASP A 123 -0.74 -32.42 4.44
N ALA A 124 0.29 -32.47 3.59
CA ALA A 124 1.54 -31.78 3.87
C ALA A 124 1.96 -30.83 2.74
N PHE A 125 2.63 -29.75 3.14
CA PHE A 125 3.11 -28.73 2.23
C PHE A 125 4.25 -27.94 2.84
N GLU A 126 5.04 -27.32 1.96
CA GLU A 126 6.12 -26.42 2.33
C GLU A 126 5.58 -25.09 2.89
N ALA A 127 6.18 -24.62 3.99
CA ALA A 127 5.69 -23.49 4.78
C ALA A 127 6.23 -22.13 4.30
N SER A 128 7.42 -22.12 3.70
CA SER A 128 8.10 -20.92 3.22
C SER A 128 8.88 -21.23 1.94
N PRO A 129 8.81 -20.40 0.90
CA PRO A 129 9.54 -20.63 -0.34
C PRO A 129 11.05 -20.39 -0.16
N THR A 130 11.88 -20.90 -1.07
CA THR A 130 13.31 -20.59 -1.08
C THR A 130 13.57 -19.12 -1.42
N ALA A 131 14.66 -18.56 -0.90
CA ALA A 131 15.05 -17.17 -1.17
C ALA A 131 15.21 -16.88 -2.68
N PRO A 132 15.84 -17.75 -3.50
CA PRO A 132 15.88 -17.56 -4.95
C PRO A 132 14.49 -17.50 -5.58
N ALA A 133 13.56 -18.39 -5.19
CA ALA A 133 12.21 -18.39 -5.72
C ALA A 133 11.46 -17.09 -5.41
N VAL A 134 11.68 -16.50 -4.22
CA VAL A 134 11.11 -15.19 -3.87
C VAL A 134 11.72 -14.09 -4.72
N LEU A 135 13.05 -14.04 -4.82
CA LEU A 135 13.78 -12.97 -5.51
C LEU A 135 13.58 -12.99 -7.04
N GLU A 136 13.43 -14.17 -7.64
CA GLU A 136 13.16 -14.34 -9.08
C GLU A 136 11.71 -13.98 -9.45
N THR A 137 10.79 -14.04 -8.49
CA THR A 137 9.38 -13.82 -8.75
C THR A 137 9.05 -12.32 -8.87
N SER A 138 8.53 -11.89 -10.03
CA SER A 138 8.24 -10.47 -10.26
C SER A 138 7.08 -9.88 -9.41
N HIS A 139 6.11 -10.70 -8.98
CA HIS A 139 4.89 -10.20 -8.32
C HIS A 139 4.36 -11.05 -7.18
N ALA A 140 4.14 -12.35 -7.40
CA ALA A 140 3.64 -13.30 -6.40
C ALA A 140 3.86 -14.72 -6.90
N LEU A 141 4.30 -15.59 -6.00
CA LEU A 141 4.46 -17.02 -6.25
C LEU A 141 3.08 -17.64 -6.46
N GLN A 142 2.93 -18.42 -7.53
CA GLN A 142 1.76 -19.28 -7.70
C GLN A 142 2.05 -20.60 -7.01
N TRP A 143 1.25 -20.94 -6.01
CA TRP A 143 1.54 -22.06 -5.14
C TRP A 143 0.27 -22.83 -4.81
N SER A 144 0.38 -24.15 -4.79
CA SER A 144 -0.73 -25.09 -4.61
C SER A 144 -0.59 -25.81 -3.27
N PHE A 145 -1.69 -25.90 -2.53
CA PHE A 145 -1.71 -26.51 -1.21
C PHE A 145 -2.86 -27.52 -1.06
N PRO A 146 -2.64 -28.70 -0.47
CA PRO A 146 -1.34 -29.23 -0.04
C PRO A 146 -0.46 -29.63 -1.23
N SER A 147 0.82 -29.92 -0.96
CA SER A 147 1.74 -30.47 -1.96
C SER A 147 1.51 -31.96 -2.16
N ARG A 148 1.25 -32.68 -1.05
CA ARG A 148 0.96 -34.11 -1.07
C ARG A 148 -0.07 -34.45 0.01
N SER A 149 -0.92 -35.43 -0.30
CA SER A 149 -1.98 -35.90 0.60
C SER A 149 -2.05 -37.42 0.61
N VAL A 150 -2.16 -37.98 1.81
CA VAL A 150 -2.23 -39.42 2.05
C VAL A 150 -3.38 -39.72 3.01
N ALA A 151 -4.09 -40.82 2.78
CA ALA A 151 -5.12 -41.30 3.67
C ALA A 151 -4.74 -42.67 4.23
N ILE A 152 -4.93 -42.87 5.53
CA ILE A 152 -4.79 -44.15 6.22
C ILE A 152 -6.12 -44.53 6.89
N SER A 153 -6.34 -45.81 7.14
CA SER A 153 -7.56 -46.25 7.83
C SER A 153 -7.60 -45.73 9.27
N GLU A 154 -8.79 -45.40 9.76
CA GLU A 154 -9.00 -45.00 11.16
C GLU A 154 -8.53 -46.09 12.14
N LEU A 155 -8.72 -47.37 11.79
CA LEU A 155 -8.29 -48.50 12.61
C LEU A 155 -6.78 -48.53 12.81
N GLU A 156 -6.01 -48.21 11.77
CA GLU A 156 -4.55 -48.14 11.86
C GLU A 156 -4.10 -46.92 12.65
N PHE A 157 -4.66 -45.74 12.33
CA PHE A 157 -4.33 -44.50 13.02
C PHE A 157 -4.67 -44.53 14.52
N SER A 158 -5.69 -45.30 14.91
CA SER A 158 -6.13 -45.39 16.31
C SER A 158 -5.27 -46.33 17.15
N LYS A 159 -4.27 -47.01 16.58
CA LYS A 159 -3.35 -47.84 17.36
C LYS A 159 -2.41 -46.95 18.17
N ASP A 160 -2.32 -47.18 19.47
CA ASP A 160 -1.42 -46.43 20.37
C ASP A 160 0.02 -46.44 19.85
N SER A 161 0.53 -47.62 19.45
CA SER A 161 1.87 -47.76 18.85
C SER A 161 2.11 -46.90 17.60
N PHE A 162 1.08 -46.67 16.78
CA PHE A 162 1.18 -45.82 15.60
C PHE A 162 1.22 -44.35 16.00
N GLN A 163 0.33 -43.91 16.89
CA GLN A 163 0.29 -42.53 17.37
C GLN A 163 1.56 -42.15 18.12
N ASP A 164 2.07 -43.06 18.96
CA ASP A 164 3.33 -42.87 19.70
C ASP A 164 4.51 -42.72 18.75
N GLY A 165 4.64 -43.62 17.76
CA GLY A 165 5.75 -43.56 16.80
C GLY A 165 5.69 -42.31 15.90
N LEU A 166 4.48 -41.89 15.50
CA LEU A 166 4.29 -40.66 14.73
C LEU A 166 4.59 -39.42 15.58
N ALA A 167 4.17 -39.40 16.84
CA ALA A 167 4.45 -38.30 17.76
C ALA A 167 5.95 -38.17 18.05
N ASP A 168 6.64 -39.29 18.33
CA ASP A 168 8.09 -39.33 18.52
C ASP A 168 8.84 -38.77 17.31
N PHE A 169 8.41 -39.17 16.10
CA PHE A 169 9.01 -38.68 14.86
C PHE A 169 8.82 -37.16 14.70
N LEU A 170 7.60 -36.66 14.93
CA LEU A 170 7.26 -35.26 14.70
C LEU A 170 7.83 -34.32 15.76
N GLU A 171 7.96 -34.77 17.01
CA GLU A 171 8.69 -34.07 18.06
C GLU A 171 10.14 -33.86 17.63
N GLN A 172 10.85 -34.95 17.29
CA GLN A 172 12.24 -34.89 16.83
C GLN A 172 12.41 -34.05 15.56
N ALA A 173 11.51 -34.18 14.58
CA ALA A 173 11.54 -33.41 13.35
C ALA A 173 11.31 -31.91 13.60
N SER A 174 10.56 -31.55 14.64
CA SER A 174 10.29 -30.16 15.01
C SER A 174 11.41 -29.52 15.83
N GLU A 175 12.22 -30.32 16.54
CA GLU A 175 13.33 -29.84 17.36
C GLU A 175 14.68 -29.84 16.64
N VAL A 176 14.95 -30.85 15.81
CA VAL A 176 16.28 -31.11 15.25
C VAL A 176 16.38 -30.62 13.81
N ALA A 177 17.39 -29.79 13.52
CA ALA A 177 17.77 -29.46 12.16
C ALA A 177 18.68 -30.56 11.57
N PHE A 178 18.35 -31.06 10.37
CA PHE A 178 19.10 -32.11 9.70
C PHE A 178 19.95 -31.55 8.55
N ASP A 179 21.27 -31.79 8.57
CA ASP A 179 22.22 -31.31 7.54
C ASP A 179 21.88 -31.78 6.11
N GLN A 180 21.23 -32.95 5.98
CA GLN A 180 20.80 -33.50 4.68
C GLN A 180 19.68 -32.67 4.04
N PHE A 181 18.84 -32.02 4.85
CA PHE A 181 17.73 -31.19 4.41
C PHE A 181 18.04 -29.69 4.51
N ALA A 182 19.22 -29.32 5.01
CA ALA A 182 19.65 -27.93 5.08
C ALA A 182 19.85 -27.35 3.67
N ALA A 183 19.50 -26.07 3.50
CA ALA A 183 19.78 -25.36 2.26
C ALA A 183 21.28 -25.29 2.00
N ARG A 184 21.69 -25.35 0.73
CA ARG A 184 23.12 -25.32 0.35
C ARG A 184 23.38 -24.31 -0.75
N ALA A 185 24.51 -23.62 -0.65
CA ALA A 185 25.00 -22.69 -1.68
C ALA A 185 26.44 -23.03 -2.06
N SER A 186 26.78 -22.76 -3.33
CA SER A 186 28.15 -22.90 -3.81
C SER A 186 29.00 -21.70 -3.38
N LYS A 187 30.06 -21.95 -2.61
CA LYS A 187 31.05 -20.94 -2.19
C LYS A 187 32.44 -21.47 -2.51
N GLY A 188 33.08 -20.91 -3.54
CA GLY A 188 34.42 -21.32 -3.99
C GLY A 188 34.50 -22.82 -4.30
N ASP A 189 33.64 -23.28 -5.22
CA ASP A 189 33.52 -24.67 -5.70
C ASP A 189 33.14 -25.72 -4.64
N LYS A 190 32.76 -25.29 -3.43
CA LYS A 190 32.26 -26.16 -2.36
C LYS A 190 30.81 -25.86 -2.04
N MET A 191 30.01 -26.90 -1.84
CA MET A 191 28.65 -26.78 -1.33
C MET A 191 28.67 -26.66 0.18
N VAL A 192 28.28 -25.50 0.69
CA VAL A 192 28.23 -25.19 2.13
C VAL A 192 26.78 -24.96 2.54
N VAL A 193 26.44 -25.30 3.78
CA VAL A 193 25.13 -24.98 4.36
C VAL A 193 24.90 -23.47 4.30
N GLU A 194 23.77 -23.08 3.74
CA GLU A 194 23.32 -21.70 3.62
C GLU A 194 22.22 -21.44 4.64
N SER A 195 22.63 -21.01 5.84
CA SER A 195 21.73 -20.78 6.97
C SER A 195 20.71 -19.65 6.76
N ARG A 196 20.89 -18.82 5.72
CA ARG A 196 19.98 -17.71 5.39
C ARG A 196 18.81 -18.14 4.50
N ASP A 197 18.84 -19.36 3.98
CA ASP A 197 17.78 -19.90 3.14
C ASP A 197 16.97 -20.98 3.88
N THR A 198 15.83 -21.37 3.32
CA THR A 198 14.87 -22.29 3.95
C THR A 198 15.27 -23.75 3.72
N PRO A 199 15.18 -24.61 4.75
CA PRO A 199 15.45 -26.04 4.57
C PRO A 199 14.43 -26.71 3.65
N SER A 200 14.79 -27.87 3.12
CA SER A 200 13.93 -28.67 2.27
C SER A 200 12.80 -29.32 3.07
N PRO A 201 11.55 -29.27 2.59
CA PRO A 201 10.40 -29.92 3.22
C PRO A 201 10.38 -31.45 3.08
N ALA A 202 11.34 -32.03 2.37
CA ALA A 202 11.32 -33.41 1.92
C ALA A 202 11.27 -34.45 3.04
N LEU A 203 11.78 -34.14 4.25
CA LEU A 203 11.64 -35.04 5.40
C LEU A 203 10.15 -35.31 5.71
N ILE A 204 9.32 -34.28 5.60
CA ILE A 204 7.89 -34.39 5.82
C ILE A 204 7.20 -34.79 4.52
N THR A 205 7.32 -33.99 3.45
CA THR A 205 6.51 -34.15 2.23
C THR A 205 6.83 -35.43 1.45
N GLU A 206 8.09 -35.85 1.44
CA GLU A 206 8.54 -37.04 0.71
C GLU A 206 8.67 -38.24 1.63
N MET A 207 9.47 -38.16 2.69
CA MET A 207 9.79 -39.32 3.51
C MET A 207 8.60 -39.76 4.37
N LEU A 208 8.08 -38.89 5.26
CA LEU A 208 6.96 -39.25 6.14
C LEU A 208 5.72 -39.67 5.33
N LEU A 209 5.29 -38.88 4.32
CA LEU A 209 4.11 -39.28 3.54
C LEU A 209 4.35 -40.56 2.73
N SER A 210 5.56 -40.91 2.33
CA SER A 210 5.79 -42.20 1.64
C SER A 210 5.60 -43.38 2.60
N PHE A 211 6.01 -43.24 3.86
CA PHE A 211 5.73 -44.25 4.88
C PHE A 211 4.23 -44.37 5.18
N LEU A 212 3.53 -43.24 5.28
CA LEU A 212 2.08 -43.23 5.48
C LEU A 212 1.35 -43.82 4.27
N GLU A 213 1.80 -43.52 3.05
CA GLU A 213 1.19 -44.01 1.81
C GLU A 213 1.35 -45.52 1.68
N ALA A 214 2.49 -46.08 2.09
CA ALA A 214 2.70 -47.53 2.13
C ALA A 214 1.71 -48.27 3.06
N THR A 215 1.18 -47.57 4.07
CA THR A 215 0.21 -48.10 5.04
C THR A 215 -1.24 -47.83 4.62
N GLY A 216 -1.44 -46.87 3.72
CA GLY A 216 -2.74 -46.42 3.26
C GLY A 216 -2.77 -46.26 1.75
N ARG A 217 -3.05 -45.03 1.29
CA ARG A 217 -3.08 -44.69 -0.14
C ARG A 217 -2.90 -43.20 -0.37
N ALA A 218 -2.49 -42.83 -1.58
CA ALA A 218 -2.62 -41.46 -2.05
C ALA A 218 -4.09 -40.99 -1.95
N PHE A 219 -4.27 -39.76 -1.48
CA PHE A 219 -5.59 -39.17 -1.31
C PHE A 219 -5.74 -37.96 -2.25
N PRO A 220 -6.66 -38.00 -3.23
CA PRO A 220 -6.86 -36.88 -4.13
C PRO A 220 -7.58 -35.75 -3.37
N VAL A 221 -6.95 -34.58 -3.36
CA VAL A 221 -7.44 -33.40 -2.65
C VAL A 221 -7.60 -32.24 -3.62
N HIS A 222 -8.69 -31.48 -3.47
CA HIS A 222 -8.83 -30.20 -4.14
C HIS A 222 -7.75 -29.22 -3.64
N ALA A 223 -6.78 -28.97 -4.51
CA ALA A 223 -5.68 -28.06 -4.23
C ALA A 223 -6.18 -26.61 -4.13
N VAL A 224 -5.82 -25.96 -3.04
CA VAL A 224 -6.01 -24.54 -2.84
C VAL A 224 -4.86 -23.80 -3.52
N HIS A 225 -5.15 -23.10 -4.60
CA HIS A 225 -4.18 -22.26 -5.28
C HIS A 225 -4.13 -20.87 -4.65
N LYS A 226 -2.95 -20.46 -4.17
CA LYS A 226 -2.73 -19.12 -3.61
C LYS A 226 -1.65 -18.38 -4.40
N ARG A 227 -1.86 -17.06 -4.50
CA ARG A 227 -0.80 -16.11 -4.89
C ARG A 227 -0.10 -15.65 -3.62
N VAL A 228 1.08 -16.19 -3.35
CA VAL A 228 1.85 -15.91 -2.13
C VAL A 228 2.84 -14.79 -2.43
N ARG A 229 2.83 -13.77 -1.57
CA ARG A 229 3.83 -12.69 -1.59
C ARG A 229 4.70 -12.86 -0.36
N ASP A 230 6.00 -12.84 -0.59
CA ASP A 230 7.07 -12.85 0.40
C ASP A 230 8.14 -11.86 -0.08
N ASP A 231 9.08 -11.53 0.80
CA ASP A 231 10.26 -10.74 0.48
C ASP A 231 11.46 -11.26 1.30
N VAL A 232 12.67 -11.07 0.79
CA VAL A 232 13.92 -11.47 1.46
C VAL A 232 14.73 -10.21 1.69
N VAL A 233 14.54 -9.59 2.87
CA VAL A 233 15.18 -8.32 3.19
C VAL A 233 16.35 -8.56 4.13
N LEU A 234 17.56 -8.45 3.61
CA LEU A 234 18.80 -8.59 4.39
C LEU A 234 19.40 -7.21 4.66
N GLY A 235 19.41 -6.82 5.94
CA GLY A 235 20.11 -5.64 6.43
C GLY A 235 21.47 -5.96 7.02
N SER A 236 21.71 -5.47 8.24
CA SER A 236 22.91 -5.75 9.02
C SER A 236 22.81 -7.00 9.89
N SER A 237 21.67 -7.70 9.90
CA SER A 237 21.48 -8.96 10.63
C SER A 237 22.10 -10.14 9.88
N GLU A 238 22.38 -11.22 10.61
CA GLU A 238 22.91 -12.47 10.02
C GLU A 238 21.86 -13.19 9.16
N THR A 239 20.59 -13.15 9.60
CA THR A 239 19.45 -13.73 8.90
C THR A 239 18.55 -12.65 8.30
N PRO A 240 17.97 -12.87 7.10
CA PRO A 240 17.07 -11.91 6.48
C PRO A 240 15.72 -11.87 7.19
N TRP A 241 15.03 -10.72 7.13
CA TRP A 241 13.61 -10.69 7.41
C TRP A 241 12.86 -11.44 6.31
N ARG A 242 11.90 -12.27 6.73
CA ARG A 242 11.04 -13.09 5.87
C ARG A 242 9.61 -12.98 6.38
N ARG A 243 8.64 -13.12 5.48
CA ARG A 243 7.25 -13.18 5.92
C ARG A 243 7.00 -14.46 6.73
N SER A 244 6.27 -14.32 7.85
CA SER A 244 5.92 -15.44 8.72
C SER A 244 5.34 -16.64 7.96
N PRO A 245 6.00 -17.82 8.00
CA PRO A 245 5.47 -19.07 7.44
C PRO A 245 4.18 -19.49 8.12
N TYR A 246 4.09 -19.28 9.44
CA TYR A 246 2.90 -19.56 10.24
C TYR A 246 1.66 -18.82 9.72
N TRP A 247 1.81 -17.57 9.27
CA TRP A 247 0.71 -16.83 8.65
C TRP A 247 0.20 -17.46 7.34
N LEU A 248 1.09 -18.08 6.55
CA LEU A 248 0.66 -18.84 5.37
C LEU A 248 -0.08 -20.10 5.79
N ILE A 249 0.46 -20.85 6.75
CA ILE A 249 -0.14 -22.09 7.29
C ILE A 249 -1.56 -21.83 7.78
N LEU A 250 -1.78 -20.82 8.61
CA LEU A 250 -3.13 -20.46 9.09
C LEU A 250 -4.10 -20.17 7.94
N ARG A 251 -3.66 -19.42 6.93
CA ARG A 251 -4.49 -19.10 5.76
C ARG A 251 -4.78 -20.31 4.88
N VAL A 252 -3.86 -21.27 4.81
CA VAL A 252 -4.07 -22.53 4.09
C VAL A 252 -5.03 -23.41 4.88
N ALA A 253 -4.78 -23.62 6.17
CA ALA A 253 -5.63 -24.40 7.06
C ALA A 253 -7.09 -23.92 7.07
N VAL A 254 -7.33 -22.63 7.32
CA VAL A 254 -8.70 -22.08 7.32
C VAL A 254 -9.38 -22.32 5.97
N GLN A 255 -8.66 -22.16 4.85
CA GLN A 255 -9.27 -22.39 3.53
C GLN A 255 -9.52 -23.88 3.24
N ARG A 256 -8.65 -24.78 3.70
CA ARG A 256 -8.83 -26.24 3.58
C ARG A 256 -10.05 -26.69 4.39
N ILE A 257 -10.14 -26.27 5.65
CA ILE A 257 -11.28 -26.56 6.53
C ILE A 257 -12.58 -26.06 5.89
N LEU A 258 -12.62 -24.79 5.46
CA LEU A 258 -13.81 -24.21 4.82
C LEU A 258 -14.20 -24.96 3.55
N LEU A 259 -13.24 -25.39 2.73
CA LEU A 259 -13.54 -26.14 1.51
C LEU A 259 -14.23 -27.47 1.83
N THR A 260 -13.68 -28.24 2.77
CA THR A 260 -14.28 -29.51 3.18
C THR A 260 -15.62 -29.33 3.89
N SER A 261 -15.75 -28.32 4.76
CA SER A 261 -17.01 -28.03 5.46
C SER A 261 -18.12 -27.52 4.53
N CYS A 262 -17.76 -26.95 3.37
CA CYS A 262 -18.71 -26.51 2.35
C CYS A 262 -18.94 -27.59 1.27
N SER A 263 -18.70 -28.86 1.58
CA SER A 263 -18.89 -29.98 0.64
C SER A 263 -18.15 -29.78 -0.70
N ASP A 264 -16.93 -29.26 -0.62
CA ASP A 264 -16.08 -28.92 -1.77
C ASP A 264 -16.66 -27.84 -2.71
N ASP A 265 -17.66 -27.05 -2.27
CA ASP A 265 -18.08 -25.85 -3.01
C ASP A 265 -17.02 -24.74 -2.91
N LEU A 266 -16.25 -24.61 -3.99
CA LEU A 266 -15.23 -23.58 -4.15
C LEU A 266 -15.80 -22.15 -4.04
N GLY A 267 -17.05 -21.94 -4.46
CA GLY A 267 -17.70 -20.63 -4.43
C GLY A 267 -17.91 -20.13 -3.01
N THR A 268 -18.63 -20.90 -2.21
CA THR A 268 -18.94 -20.59 -0.81
C THR A 268 -17.68 -20.55 0.06
N SER A 269 -16.77 -21.52 -0.09
CA SER A 269 -15.50 -21.53 0.67
C SER A 269 -14.66 -20.28 0.38
N ARG A 270 -14.53 -19.88 -0.90
CA ARG A 270 -13.80 -18.67 -1.31
C ARG A 270 -14.45 -17.41 -0.75
N LEU A 271 -15.78 -17.33 -0.75
CA LEU A 271 -16.54 -16.22 -0.17
C LEU A 271 -16.23 -16.07 1.31
N TYR A 272 -16.45 -17.11 2.11
CA TYR A 272 -16.22 -17.08 3.56
C TYR A 272 -14.77 -16.74 3.91
N PHE A 273 -13.80 -17.37 3.24
CA PHE A 273 -12.40 -17.07 3.45
C PHE A 273 -12.08 -15.58 3.20
N LYS A 274 -12.60 -14.99 2.12
CA LYS A 274 -12.34 -13.58 1.80
C LYS A 274 -12.99 -12.63 2.80
N PHE A 275 -14.20 -12.92 3.28
CA PHE A 275 -14.85 -12.10 4.31
C PHE A 275 -14.07 -12.14 5.63
N VAL A 276 -13.65 -13.33 6.08
CA VAL A 276 -12.77 -13.48 7.25
C VAL A 276 -11.53 -12.62 7.10
N MET A 277 -10.87 -12.68 5.94
CA MET A 277 -9.68 -11.87 5.67
C MET A 277 -9.96 -10.36 5.72
N CYS A 278 -11.10 -9.90 5.21
CA CYS A 278 -11.50 -8.48 5.31
C CYS A 278 -11.74 -8.07 6.77
N ILE A 279 -12.36 -8.93 7.58
CA ILE A 279 -12.58 -8.66 9.01
C ILE A 279 -11.26 -8.60 9.78
N VAL A 280 -10.31 -9.51 9.50
CA VAL A 280 -8.95 -9.45 10.06
C VAL A 280 -8.30 -8.11 9.78
N PHE A 281 -8.32 -7.65 8.52
CA PHE A 281 -7.72 -6.36 8.15
C PHE A 281 -8.47 -5.15 8.72
N ALA A 282 -9.80 -5.23 8.87
CA ALA A 282 -10.59 -4.17 9.48
C ALA A 282 -10.27 -4.02 10.97
N ARG A 283 -10.16 -5.12 11.72
CA ARG A 283 -9.74 -5.06 13.11
C ARG A 283 -8.31 -4.55 13.26
N LEU A 284 -7.38 -5.04 12.44
CA LEU A 284 -6.02 -4.52 12.42
C LEU A 284 -5.99 -3.01 12.16
N LEU A 285 -6.85 -2.50 11.24
CA LEU A 285 -6.96 -1.08 10.95
C LEU A 285 -7.44 -0.25 12.14
N ALA A 286 -8.35 -0.81 12.94
CA ALA A 286 -8.82 -0.18 14.17
C ALA A 286 -7.68 -0.07 15.20
N ASP A 287 -6.88 -1.13 15.35
CA ASP A 287 -5.78 -1.17 16.33
C ASP A 287 -4.59 -0.28 15.93
N CYS A 288 -4.38 -0.06 14.63
CA CYS A 288 -3.32 0.81 14.12
C CYS A 288 -3.50 2.29 14.51
N GLN A 289 -4.68 2.70 14.97
CA GLN A 289 -5.00 4.10 15.26
C GLN A 289 -5.04 4.37 16.77
N PRO A 290 -4.32 5.40 17.28
CA PRO A 290 -3.33 6.29 16.63
C PRO A 290 -1.89 5.75 16.69
N THR A 291 -1.72 4.46 17.00
CA THR A 291 -0.46 3.84 17.42
C THR A 291 0.63 3.81 16.34
N LEU A 292 0.27 3.45 15.10
CA LEU A 292 1.23 3.32 14.00
C LEU A 292 1.33 4.59 13.16
N HIS A 293 2.42 4.71 12.40
CA HIS A 293 2.63 5.83 11.49
C HIS A 293 1.46 5.99 10.50
N PRO A 294 0.97 7.22 10.21
CA PRO A 294 -0.20 7.46 9.36
C PRO A 294 -0.14 6.78 7.99
N GLU A 295 1.05 6.64 7.40
CA GLU A 295 1.27 5.94 6.14
C GLU A 295 0.86 4.45 6.21
N LYS A 296 1.20 3.75 7.30
CA LYS A 296 0.83 2.34 7.52
C LYS A 296 -0.70 2.20 7.59
N THR A 297 -1.36 3.09 8.34
CA THR A 297 -2.82 3.16 8.44
C THR A 297 -3.49 3.41 7.09
N LEU A 298 -3.01 4.39 6.32
CA LEU A 298 -3.51 4.69 4.97
C LEU A 298 -3.33 3.51 4.01
N MET A 299 -2.18 2.84 4.08
CA MET A 299 -1.91 1.68 3.23
C MET A 299 -2.87 0.51 3.55
N LEU A 300 -3.10 0.23 4.83
CA LEU A 300 -4.04 -0.80 5.26
C LEU A 300 -5.49 -0.43 4.92
N GLN A 301 -5.88 0.83 5.11
CA GLN A 301 -7.19 1.34 4.69
C GLN A 301 -7.40 1.11 3.19
N ALA A 302 -6.44 1.51 2.35
CA ALA A 302 -6.51 1.29 0.91
C ALA A 302 -6.55 -0.20 0.54
N LYS A 303 -5.81 -1.06 1.26
CA LYS A 303 -5.84 -2.51 1.06
C LYS A 303 -7.21 -3.11 1.40
N LEU A 304 -7.83 -2.67 2.48
CA LEU A 304 -9.17 -3.11 2.88
C LEU A 304 -10.22 -2.64 1.87
N CYS A 305 -10.24 -1.36 1.51
CA CYS A 305 -11.19 -0.82 0.53
C CYS A 305 -11.09 -1.55 -0.82
N ARG A 306 -9.86 -1.80 -1.32
CA ARG A 306 -9.67 -2.57 -2.56
C ARG A 306 -10.19 -4.01 -2.45
N ARG A 307 -10.06 -4.66 -1.29
CA ARG A 307 -10.59 -6.02 -1.08
C ARG A 307 -12.11 -6.03 -1.03
N LEU A 308 -12.72 -5.05 -0.38
CA LEU A 308 -14.18 -4.89 -0.33
C LEU A 308 -14.75 -4.60 -1.72
N ALA A 309 -14.11 -3.71 -2.50
CA ALA A 309 -14.50 -3.45 -3.88
C ALA A 309 -14.41 -4.71 -4.74
N LYS A 310 -13.31 -5.48 -4.62
CA LYS A 310 -13.19 -6.78 -5.31
C LYS A 310 -14.29 -7.76 -4.91
N LEU A 311 -14.64 -7.84 -3.63
CA LEU A 311 -15.75 -8.67 -3.17
C LEU A 311 -17.10 -8.25 -3.76
N GLN A 312 -17.33 -6.95 -3.94
CA GLN A 312 -18.54 -6.43 -4.61
C GLN A 312 -18.54 -6.79 -6.11
N THR A 313 -17.39 -6.72 -6.78
CA THR A 313 -17.26 -7.19 -8.17
C THR A 313 -17.49 -8.70 -8.28
N ASP A 314 -16.86 -9.49 -7.39
CA ASP A 314 -17.06 -10.94 -7.33
C ASP A 314 -18.54 -11.29 -7.08
N MET A 315 -19.27 -10.46 -6.32
CA MET A 315 -20.72 -10.62 -6.09
C MET A 315 -21.53 -10.36 -7.35
N SER A 316 -21.22 -9.30 -8.12
CA SER A 316 -21.93 -8.99 -9.37
C SER A 316 -21.70 -10.02 -10.49
N GLU A 317 -20.57 -10.72 -10.45
CA GLU A 317 -20.21 -11.76 -11.43
C GLU A 317 -20.65 -13.17 -10.98
N ALA A 318 -21.14 -13.32 -9.75
CA ALA A 318 -21.48 -14.61 -9.17
C ALA A 318 -22.82 -15.17 -9.69
N PRO A 319 -22.99 -16.50 -9.71
CA PRO A 319 -24.30 -17.12 -9.92
C PRO A 319 -25.32 -16.68 -8.86
N ALA A 320 -26.61 -16.66 -9.21
CA ALA A 320 -27.69 -16.12 -8.37
C ALA A 320 -27.72 -16.68 -6.93
N ALA A 321 -27.47 -17.99 -6.75
CA ALA A 321 -27.43 -18.61 -5.43
C ALA A 321 -26.29 -18.06 -4.55
N LEU A 322 -25.10 -17.84 -5.13
CA LEU A 322 -23.95 -17.31 -4.40
C LEU A 322 -24.07 -15.79 -4.19
N GLN A 323 -24.72 -15.08 -5.11
CA GLN A 323 -25.01 -13.65 -4.97
C GLN A 323 -25.87 -13.36 -3.72
N GLN A 324 -26.90 -14.17 -3.45
CA GLN A 324 -27.70 -14.05 -2.22
C GLN A 324 -26.86 -14.21 -0.96
N LEU A 325 -25.89 -15.13 -0.97
CA LEU A 325 -24.98 -15.33 0.16
C LEU A 325 -24.04 -14.12 0.35
N TYR A 326 -23.51 -13.56 -0.75
CA TYR A 326 -22.74 -12.31 -0.68
C TYR A 326 -23.55 -11.16 -0.09
N GLU A 327 -24.78 -10.95 -0.57
CA GLU A 327 -25.67 -9.89 -0.09
C GLU A 327 -25.97 -10.06 1.40
N LYS A 328 -26.24 -11.28 1.85
CA LYS A 328 -26.42 -11.62 3.26
C LYS A 328 -25.18 -11.26 4.09
N GLU A 329 -24.00 -11.73 3.71
CA GLU A 329 -22.76 -11.45 4.46
C GLU A 329 -22.40 -9.96 4.45
N PHE A 330 -22.61 -9.27 3.33
CA PHE A 330 -22.44 -7.82 3.28
C PHE A 330 -23.44 -7.10 4.19
N SER A 331 -24.72 -7.49 4.20
CA SER A 331 -25.72 -6.85 5.08
C SER A 331 -25.32 -6.93 6.56
N LYS A 332 -24.78 -8.08 6.97
CA LYS A 332 -24.29 -8.34 8.32
C LYS A 332 -23.03 -7.54 8.69
N THR A 333 -22.11 -7.39 7.74
CA THR A 333 -20.76 -6.84 8.00
C THR A 333 -20.58 -5.39 7.58
N ARG A 334 -21.50 -4.83 6.79
CA ARG A 334 -21.44 -3.46 6.22
C ARG A 334 -21.21 -2.40 7.28
N SER A 335 -22.06 -2.35 8.32
CA SER A 335 -21.97 -1.33 9.37
C SER A 335 -20.63 -1.38 10.11
N PHE A 336 -20.07 -2.56 10.30
CA PHE A 336 -18.74 -2.75 10.90
C PHE A 336 -17.63 -2.19 10.00
N PHE A 337 -17.65 -2.49 8.70
CA PHE A 337 -16.66 -1.97 7.77
C PHE A 337 -16.78 -0.45 7.60
N GLU A 338 -17.99 0.07 7.40
CA GLU A 338 -18.26 1.51 7.25
C GLU A 338 -17.83 2.28 8.50
N SER A 339 -18.16 1.80 9.70
CA SER A 339 -17.74 2.41 10.96
C SER A 339 -16.21 2.43 11.10
N THR A 340 -15.56 1.32 10.80
CA THR A 340 -14.09 1.20 10.90
C THR A 340 -13.39 2.14 9.92
N LEU A 341 -13.84 2.18 8.67
CA LEU A 341 -13.27 3.05 7.63
C LEU A 341 -13.53 4.53 7.91
N THR A 342 -14.70 4.88 8.43
CA THR A 342 -15.04 6.26 8.78
C THR A 342 -14.19 6.75 9.95
N LYS A 343 -14.01 5.92 10.99
CA LYS A 343 -13.09 6.21 12.10
C LYS A 343 -11.66 6.39 11.62
N ALA A 344 -11.18 5.50 10.73
CA ALA A 344 -9.87 5.62 10.09
C ALA A 344 -9.68 6.93 9.35
N LYS A 345 -10.64 7.28 8.49
CA LYS A 345 -10.62 8.52 7.73
C LYS A 345 -10.60 9.74 8.65
N ALA A 346 -11.46 9.76 9.67
CA ALA A 346 -11.53 10.86 10.64
C ALA A 346 -10.23 11.03 11.44
N ALA A 347 -9.62 9.94 11.90
CA ALA A 347 -8.35 9.96 12.61
C ALA A 347 -7.22 10.54 11.75
N ILE A 348 -7.11 10.09 10.49
CA ILE A 348 -6.10 10.60 9.56
C ILE A 348 -6.35 12.07 9.19
N SER A 349 -7.60 12.46 8.91
CA SER A 349 -7.95 13.87 8.65
C SER A 349 -7.57 14.76 9.83
N THR A 350 -7.84 14.32 11.06
CA THR A 350 -7.47 15.07 12.27
C THR A 350 -5.94 15.24 12.40
N LEU A 351 -5.17 14.17 12.15
CA LEU A 351 -3.71 14.23 12.15
C LEU A 351 -3.17 15.14 11.05
N TRP A 352 -3.76 15.09 9.86
CA TRP A 352 -3.39 15.94 8.73
C TRP A 352 -3.71 17.41 9.00
N ASP A 353 -4.87 17.73 9.56
CA ASP A 353 -5.25 19.09 9.93
C ASP A 353 -4.38 19.65 11.07
N ALA A 354 -3.97 18.81 12.02
CA ALA A 354 -2.99 19.19 13.04
C ALA A 354 -1.61 19.47 12.41
N HIS A 355 -1.17 18.64 11.44
CA HIS A 355 0.08 18.85 10.72
C HIS A 355 0.04 20.14 9.90
N LYS A 356 -1.02 20.37 9.12
CA LYS A 356 -1.23 21.61 8.37
C LYS A 356 -1.15 22.82 9.29
N ARG A 357 -1.92 22.85 10.38
CA ARG A 357 -1.88 23.95 11.36
C ARG A 357 -0.49 24.22 11.93
N ARG A 358 0.32 23.17 12.15
CA ARG A 358 1.69 23.30 12.65
C ARG A 358 2.66 23.86 11.61
N VAL A 359 2.49 23.51 10.33
CA VAL A 359 3.41 23.88 9.25
C VAL A 359 2.98 25.16 8.53
N THR A 360 1.70 25.54 8.58
CA THR A 360 1.18 26.78 8.03
C THR A 360 1.90 27.96 8.66
N ARG A 361 2.73 28.63 7.86
CA ARG A 361 3.40 29.86 8.26
C ARG A 361 2.35 30.93 8.49
N SER A 362 2.29 31.46 9.70
CA SER A 362 1.47 32.64 9.98
C SER A 362 2.09 33.83 9.26
N ILE A 363 1.47 34.26 8.16
CA ILE A 363 1.80 35.52 7.50
C ILE A 363 0.94 36.59 8.18
N PRO A 364 1.54 37.46 9.02
CA PRO A 364 0.77 38.53 9.61
C PRO A 364 0.26 39.44 8.49
N LEU A 365 -0.97 39.94 8.65
CA LEU A 365 -1.45 41.03 7.80
C LEU A 365 -0.46 42.20 7.93
N LEU A 366 0.15 42.56 6.80
CA LEU A 366 0.97 43.77 6.75
C LEU A 366 0.04 44.94 7.07
N PRO A 367 0.33 45.73 8.12
CA PRO A 367 -0.49 46.89 8.43
C PRO A 367 -0.46 47.84 7.22
N SER A 368 -1.62 48.42 6.89
CA SER A 368 -1.77 49.33 5.74
C SER A 368 -0.86 50.55 5.82
N CYS A 369 -0.38 50.86 7.03
CA CYS A 369 0.59 51.92 7.29
C CYS A 369 1.75 51.35 8.12
N ALA A 370 2.98 51.74 7.78
CA ALA A 370 4.16 51.46 8.60
C ALA A 370 4.01 52.11 9.98
N SER A 371 4.50 51.47 11.05
CA SER A 371 4.48 52.08 12.37
C SER A 371 5.44 53.28 12.41
N ASN A 372 5.19 54.28 13.27
CA ASN A 372 6.10 55.42 13.42
C ASN A 372 7.54 55.02 13.76
N ARG A 373 7.77 53.82 14.31
CA ARG A 373 9.11 53.29 14.59
C ARG A 373 9.80 52.78 13.32
N ASP A 374 9.04 52.21 12.39
CA ASP A 374 9.54 51.69 11.11
C ASP A 374 9.84 52.82 10.12
N LEU A 375 9.22 54.00 10.31
CA LEU A 375 9.57 55.23 9.59
C LEU A 375 10.91 55.84 10.03
N VAL A 376 11.50 55.37 11.13
CA VAL A 376 12.72 55.94 11.72
C VAL A 376 13.86 54.91 11.67
N LEU A 377 14.72 55.03 10.66
CA LEU A 377 15.91 54.19 10.55
C LEU A 377 16.99 54.63 11.55
N LYS A 378 17.15 53.88 12.64
CA LYS A 378 18.20 54.13 13.63
C LYS A 378 19.54 53.58 13.16
N LEU A 379 20.38 54.44 12.59
CA LEU A 379 21.74 54.11 12.13
C LEU A 379 22.76 54.06 13.28
N GLN A 380 22.50 53.24 14.31
CA GLN A 380 23.28 53.25 15.57
C GLN A 380 24.78 52.97 15.38
N ASN A 381 25.13 52.18 14.37
CA ASN A 381 26.53 51.79 14.09
C ASN A 381 27.17 52.60 12.94
N SER A 382 26.41 53.51 12.31
CA SER A 382 26.91 54.28 11.17
C SER A 382 27.60 55.58 11.57
N GLY A 383 27.65 55.91 12.87
CA GLY A 383 28.19 57.18 13.38
C GLY A 383 29.61 57.48 12.88
N ARG A 384 30.54 56.53 12.99
CA ARG A 384 31.92 56.69 12.47
C ARG A 384 31.94 56.90 10.95
N LYS A 385 31.10 56.19 10.19
CA LYS A 385 31.10 56.28 8.73
C LYS A 385 30.47 57.60 8.25
N LEU A 386 29.43 58.07 8.92
CA LEU A 386 28.80 59.37 8.66
C LEU A 386 29.72 60.52 9.07
N GLN A 387 30.41 60.42 10.21
CA GLN A 387 31.43 61.39 10.61
C GLN A 387 32.61 61.42 9.64
N ASN A 388 33.07 60.26 9.17
CA ASN A 388 34.11 60.22 8.14
C ASN A 388 33.64 60.87 6.84
N LEU A 389 32.41 60.61 6.38
CA LEU A 389 31.82 61.27 5.21
C LEU A 389 31.68 62.78 5.38
N LEU A 390 31.27 63.26 6.56
CA LEU A 390 31.14 64.68 6.88
C LEU A 390 32.50 65.40 6.99
N ASN A 391 33.51 64.70 7.51
CA ASN A 391 34.89 65.20 7.59
C ASN A 391 35.65 65.06 6.27
N THR A 392 35.09 64.30 5.32
CA THR A 392 35.63 64.24 3.97
C THR A 392 35.21 65.55 3.30
N SER A 393 36.15 66.46 3.05
CA SER A 393 35.92 67.56 2.13
C SER A 393 35.65 66.96 0.76
N VAL A 394 34.37 66.78 0.42
CA VAL A 394 33.95 66.41 -0.92
C VAL A 394 34.16 67.65 -1.76
N ASP A 395 35.29 67.71 -2.47
CA ASP A 395 35.38 68.61 -3.62
C ASP A 395 34.13 68.38 -4.46
N PRO A 396 33.41 69.44 -4.87
CA PRO A 396 32.22 69.27 -5.69
C PRO A 396 32.61 68.40 -6.87
N PRO A 397 31.88 67.31 -7.16
CA PRO A 397 32.25 66.43 -8.24
C PRO A 397 32.31 67.32 -9.48
N LYS A 398 33.50 67.44 -10.09
CA LYS A 398 33.61 67.92 -11.46
C LYS A 398 32.59 67.09 -12.22
N ARG A 399 31.55 67.76 -12.72
CA ARG A 399 30.44 67.15 -13.44
C ARG A 399 31.05 66.38 -14.61
N LYS A 400 31.37 65.10 -14.40
CA LYS A 400 31.59 64.19 -15.51
C LYS A 400 30.21 64.07 -16.12
N SER A 401 30.03 64.74 -17.25
CA SER A 401 28.89 64.55 -18.11
C SER A 401 28.71 63.03 -18.28
N LEU A 402 27.69 62.47 -17.63
CA LEU A 402 27.27 61.07 -17.81
C LEU A 402 26.51 60.90 -19.14
N LEU A 403 26.88 61.70 -20.15
CA LEU A 403 26.57 61.48 -21.55
C LEU A 403 27.86 61.06 -22.25
N GLY A 404 28.42 59.95 -21.78
CA GLY A 404 29.17 59.04 -22.63
C GLY A 404 28.25 57.85 -22.88
N PRO A 405 28.02 57.41 -24.14
CA PRO A 405 27.24 56.22 -24.41
C PRO A 405 27.85 55.02 -23.67
N PRO A 406 27.04 54.03 -23.25
CA PRO A 406 27.55 52.86 -22.53
C PRO A 406 28.69 52.24 -23.32
N SER A 407 29.80 51.95 -22.64
CA SER A 407 30.89 51.18 -23.22
C SER A 407 30.32 49.87 -23.74
N LEU A 408 30.37 49.70 -25.07
CA LEU A 408 30.10 48.45 -25.77
C LEU A 408 30.95 47.35 -25.14
N ALA A 409 30.37 46.58 -24.23
CA ALA A 409 30.72 45.18 -24.11
C ALA A 409 30.16 44.52 -25.37
N GLU A 410 31.02 43.81 -26.09
CA GLU A 410 30.80 43.21 -27.41
C GLU A 410 29.55 42.29 -27.45
N GLY A 411 28.39 42.89 -27.71
CA GLY A 411 27.30 42.27 -28.43
C GLY A 411 27.18 43.01 -29.75
N THR A 412 27.39 42.32 -30.88
CA THR A 412 27.27 42.93 -32.21
C THR A 412 25.91 43.62 -32.31
N VAL A 413 25.83 44.83 -32.89
CA VAL A 413 24.56 45.56 -33.10
C VAL A 413 23.48 44.65 -33.72
N SER A 414 23.89 43.68 -34.54
CA SER A 414 23.05 42.63 -35.11
C SER A 414 22.38 41.69 -34.10
N GLN A 415 23.04 41.34 -32.99
CA GLN A 415 22.46 40.47 -31.95
C GLN A 415 21.42 41.21 -31.11
N VAL A 416 21.66 42.49 -30.83
CA VAL A 416 20.70 43.36 -30.14
C VAL A 416 19.48 43.61 -31.04
N ASP A 417 19.70 43.82 -32.34
CA ASP A 417 18.62 44.01 -33.32
C ASP A 417 17.82 42.71 -33.57
N GLU A 418 18.49 41.56 -33.59
CA GLU A 418 17.84 40.25 -33.70
C GLU A 418 17.00 39.93 -32.44
N PHE A 419 17.53 40.22 -31.25
CA PHE A 419 16.81 40.06 -29.99
C PHE A 419 15.61 41.02 -29.90
N ALA A 420 15.79 42.30 -30.25
CA ALA A 420 14.71 43.28 -30.28
C ALA A 420 13.61 42.87 -31.27
N THR A 421 13.98 42.45 -32.48
CA THR A 421 13.05 41.93 -33.49
C THR A 421 12.30 40.69 -32.98
N ARG A 422 12.96 39.81 -32.23
CA ARG A 422 12.36 38.61 -31.63
C ARG A 422 11.38 38.97 -30.50
N CYS A 423 11.74 39.87 -29.59
CA CYS A 423 10.85 40.36 -28.54
C CYS A 423 9.62 41.06 -29.12
N SER A 424 9.78 41.89 -30.15
CA SER A 424 8.65 42.53 -30.84
C SER A 424 7.70 41.49 -31.45
N LYS A 425 8.22 40.43 -32.09
CA LYS A 425 7.40 39.34 -32.62
C LYS A 425 6.59 38.62 -31.54
N LEU A 426 7.16 38.41 -30.36
CA LEU A 426 6.49 37.75 -29.23
C LEU A 426 5.36 38.63 -28.65
N VAL A 427 5.61 39.93 -28.49
CA VAL A 427 4.60 40.91 -28.04
C VAL A 427 3.48 41.05 -29.06
N ASP A 428 3.81 41.09 -30.35
CA ASP A 428 2.83 41.11 -31.44
C ASP A 428 2.01 39.82 -31.49
N CYS A 429 2.63 38.67 -31.23
CA CYS A 429 1.93 37.40 -31.18
C CYS A 429 0.96 37.32 -30.00
N ALA A 430 1.41 37.75 -28.82
CA ALA A 430 0.57 37.84 -27.62
C ALA A 430 -0.64 38.76 -27.85
N SER A 431 -0.40 39.98 -28.33
CA SER A 431 -1.48 40.94 -28.60
C SER A 431 -2.47 40.44 -29.67
N LYS A 432 -2.00 39.80 -30.74
CA LYS A 432 -2.87 39.19 -31.76
C LYS A 432 -3.71 38.06 -31.19
N ALA A 433 -3.12 37.18 -30.38
CA ALA A 433 -3.85 36.07 -29.75
C ALA A 433 -4.93 36.61 -28.82
N MET A 434 -4.58 37.57 -27.95
CA MET A 434 -5.52 38.17 -27.01
C MET A 434 -6.62 38.98 -27.69
N SER A 435 -6.33 39.65 -28.82
CA SER A 435 -7.37 40.39 -29.57
C SER A 435 -8.48 39.51 -30.14
N GLN A 436 -8.24 38.20 -30.32
CA GLN A 436 -9.26 37.27 -30.81
C GLN A 436 -10.38 37.04 -29.79
N LEU A 437 -10.14 37.29 -28.50
CA LEU A 437 -11.16 37.18 -27.45
C LEU A 437 -12.30 38.18 -27.69
N ASP A 438 -11.95 39.39 -28.11
CA ASP A 438 -12.88 40.52 -28.33
C ASP A 438 -13.53 40.52 -29.72
N CYS A 439 -13.10 39.63 -30.63
CA CYS A 439 -13.69 39.54 -31.96
C CYS A 439 -15.09 38.89 -31.94
N SER A 440 -16.00 39.44 -32.75
CA SER A 440 -17.33 38.90 -33.02
C SER A 440 -17.26 37.87 -34.13
N PHE A 441 -17.87 36.70 -33.91
CA PHE A 441 -17.92 35.61 -34.88
C PHE A 441 -19.37 35.21 -35.16
N SER A 442 -19.62 34.66 -36.35
CA SER A 442 -20.95 34.24 -36.80
C SER A 442 -21.47 32.98 -36.08
N SER A 443 -20.58 32.18 -35.49
CA SER A 443 -20.91 30.92 -34.81
C SER A 443 -20.01 30.70 -33.59
N PRO A 444 -20.54 30.17 -32.47
CA PRO A 444 -19.73 29.74 -31.32
C PRO A 444 -18.66 28.71 -31.67
N ALA A 445 -18.95 27.81 -32.64
CA ALA A 445 -18.00 26.80 -33.10
C ALA A 445 -16.82 27.42 -33.84
N ASP A 446 -17.07 28.40 -34.71
CA ASP A 446 -16.02 29.10 -35.46
C ASP A 446 -15.13 29.93 -34.53
N LYS A 447 -15.72 30.54 -33.49
CA LYS A 447 -14.97 31.24 -32.44
C LYS A 447 -14.07 30.27 -31.67
N CYS A 448 -14.57 29.10 -31.29
CA CYS A 448 -13.82 28.07 -30.57
C CYS A 448 -12.61 27.55 -31.39
N VAL A 449 -12.81 27.26 -32.68
CA VAL A 449 -11.74 26.84 -33.59
C VAL A 449 -10.70 27.95 -33.79
N THR A 450 -11.14 29.20 -33.91
CA THR A 450 -10.23 30.34 -34.09
C THR A 450 -9.39 30.60 -32.84
N LEU A 451 -10.00 30.57 -31.65
CA LEU A 451 -9.30 30.74 -30.38
C LEU A 451 -8.30 29.61 -30.12
N SER A 452 -8.66 28.36 -30.37
CA SER A 452 -7.72 27.24 -30.24
C SER A 452 -6.54 27.37 -31.20
N GLY A 453 -6.79 27.77 -32.45
CA GLY A 453 -5.73 28.06 -33.41
C GLY A 453 -4.81 29.23 -32.98
N ALA A 454 -5.37 30.26 -32.35
CA ALA A 454 -4.60 31.39 -31.80
C ALA A 454 -3.75 30.97 -30.60
N MET A 455 -4.31 30.17 -29.70
CA MET A 455 -3.61 29.61 -28.54
C MET A 455 -2.41 28.76 -28.97
N MET A 456 -2.61 27.82 -29.91
CA MET A 456 -1.53 26.96 -30.42
C MET A 456 -0.42 27.78 -31.10
N LYS A 457 -0.76 28.75 -31.95
CA LYS A 457 0.23 29.64 -32.58
C LYS A 457 1.01 30.46 -31.56
N TYR A 458 0.34 30.91 -30.49
CA TYR A 458 0.99 31.65 -29.43
C TYR A 458 1.94 30.76 -28.61
N MET A 459 1.55 29.51 -28.35
CA MET A 459 2.43 28.52 -27.71
C MET A 459 3.67 28.22 -28.54
N ASP A 460 3.51 27.99 -29.84
CA ASP A 460 4.62 27.71 -30.76
C ASP A 460 5.57 28.90 -30.89
N ALA A 461 5.02 30.13 -30.91
CA ALA A 461 5.82 31.35 -31.00
C ALA A 461 6.69 31.57 -29.76
N VAL A 462 6.14 31.30 -28.56
CA VAL A 462 6.83 31.49 -27.28
C VAL A 462 7.82 30.36 -26.97
N GLY A 463 7.50 29.11 -27.34
CA GLY A 463 8.41 27.97 -27.18
C GLY A 463 9.09 27.93 -25.81
N THR A 464 10.43 27.98 -25.80
CA THR A 464 11.25 27.94 -24.59
C THR A 464 11.76 29.32 -24.13
N TYR A 465 11.35 30.42 -24.78
CA TYR A 465 11.96 31.74 -24.56
C TYR A 465 11.71 32.33 -23.17
N TYR A 466 10.66 31.92 -22.47
CA TYR A 466 10.33 32.45 -21.14
C TYR A 466 10.79 31.57 -19.98
N LEU A 467 11.49 30.45 -20.23
CA LEU A 467 11.85 29.49 -19.17
C LEU A 467 12.66 30.10 -18.03
N ASP A 468 13.53 31.07 -18.34
CA ASP A 468 14.43 31.70 -17.37
C ASP A 468 13.88 33.01 -16.78
N ASP A 469 12.68 33.45 -17.18
CA ASP A 469 12.03 34.67 -16.68
C ASP A 469 10.65 34.37 -16.10
N ALA A 470 10.58 34.31 -14.77
CA ALA A 470 9.36 34.01 -14.04
C ALA A 470 8.23 35.04 -14.29
N ILE A 471 8.55 36.30 -14.60
CA ILE A 471 7.55 37.35 -14.82
C ILE A 471 6.92 37.16 -16.21
N LEU A 472 7.75 37.00 -17.25
CA LEU A 472 7.26 36.79 -18.61
C LEU A 472 6.53 35.45 -18.75
N MET A 473 7.02 34.39 -18.10
CA MET A 473 6.34 33.10 -18.03
C MET A 473 4.96 33.24 -17.36
N SER A 474 4.88 34.00 -16.27
CA SER A 474 3.61 34.19 -15.56
C SER A 474 2.58 34.96 -16.40
N GLN A 475 3.01 35.98 -17.13
CA GLN A 475 2.14 36.72 -18.05
C GLN A 475 1.68 35.86 -19.24
N TYR A 476 2.58 35.03 -19.76
CA TYR A 476 2.27 34.08 -20.82
C TYR A 476 1.23 33.05 -20.37
N LEU A 477 1.42 32.43 -19.20
CA LEU A 477 0.50 31.45 -18.63
C LEU A 477 -0.88 32.07 -18.34
N LEU A 478 -0.92 33.31 -17.83
CA LEU A 478 -2.18 34.04 -17.62
C LEU A 478 -2.94 34.24 -18.93
N ASN A 479 -2.26 34.65 -20.00
CA ASN A 479 -2.88 34.83 -21.32
C ASN A 479 -3.40 33.50 -21.91
N LEU A 480 -2.65 32.41 -21.74
CA LEU A 480 -3.11 31.09 -22.16
C LEU A 480 -4.32 30.61 -21.38
N PHE A 481 -4.36 30.92 -20.07
CA PHE A 481 -5.48 30.56 -19.22
C PHE A 481 -6.76 31.27 -19.65
N GLU A 482 -6.70 32.58 -19.90
CA GLU A 482 -7.83 33.35 -20.42
C GLU A 482 -8.37 32.80 -21.75
N LEU A 483 -7.47 32.42 -22.67
CA LEU A 483 -7.84 31.78 -23.94
C LEU A 483 -8.52 30.43 -23.71
N TRP A 484 -8.00 29.63 -22.78
CA TRP A 484 -8.55 28.32 -22.45
C TRP A 484 -9.94 28.42 -21.81
N VAL A 485 -10.15 29.33 -20.84
CA VAL A 485 -11.46 29.55 -20.21
C VAL A 485 -12.52 29.95 -21.25
N ALA A 486 -12.15 30.79 -22.21
CA ALA A 486 -13.04 31.17 -23.31
C ALA A 486 -13.36 29.99 -24.25
N ILE A 487 -12.37 29.14 -24.56
CA ILE A 487 -12.57 27.93 -25.36
C ILE A 487 -13.49 26.93 -24.64
N ASP A 488 -13.25 26.69 -23.35
CA ASP A 488 -14.02 25.75 -22.53
C ASP A 488 -15.48 26.18 -22.39
N SER A 489 -15.73 27.47 -22.15
CA SER A 489 -17.08 28.05 -22.13
C SER A 489 -17.82 27.88 -23.46
N LEU A 490 -17.13 28.07 -24.59
CA LEU A 490 -17.73 27.84 -25.91
C LEU A 490 -17.96 26.35 -26.19
N ALA A 491 -17.02 25.48 -25.81
CA ALA A 491 -17.09 24.04 -26.02
C ALA A 491 -18.24 23.41 -25.23
N THR A 492 -18.43 23.81 -23.97
CA THR A 492 -19.56 23.38 -23.13
C THR A 492 -20.90 23.93 -23.64
N THR A 493 -20.92 25.10 -24.28
CA THR A 493 -22.12 25.61 -24.96
C THR A 493 -22.47 24.78 -26.20
N ILE A 494 -21.48 24.36 -26.99
CA ILE A 494 -21.67 23.55 -28.20
C ILE A 494 -22.04 22.10 -27.84
N CYS A 495 -21.43 21.56 -26.79
CA CYS A 495 -21.64 20.20 -26.30
C CYS A 495 -21.88 20.20 -24.79
N PRO A 496 -23.15 20.30 -24.34
CA PRO A 496 -23.51 20.39 -22.92
C PRO A 496 -23.03 19.20 -22.07
N LEU A 497 -22.88 18.02 -22.67
CA LEU A 497 -22.34 16.81 -22.01
C LEU A 497 -20.94 17.01 -21.41
N LEU A 498 -20.17 18.00 -21.88
CA LEU A 498 -18.86 18.31 -21.32
C LEU A 498 -18.94 18.91 -19.91
N GLN A 499 -20.08 19.46 -19.50
CA GLN A 499 -20.29 19.99 -18.14
C GLN A 499 -20.30 18.88 -17.08
N ASP A 500 -20.58 17.63 -17.46
CA ASP A 500 -20.58 16.48 -16.55
C ASP A 500 -19.15 16.02 -16.17
N TYR A 501 -18.12 16.59 -16.80
CA TYR A 501 -16.73 16.22 -16.60
C TYR A 501 -15.96 17.37 -15.94
N HIS A 502 -15.15 17.05 -14.93
CA HIS A 502 -14.26 18.03 -14.31
C HIS A 502 -13.23 18.53 -15.34
N PRO A 503 -12.98 19.86 -15.47
CA PRO A 503 -12.13 20.42 -16.51
C PRO A 503 -10.62 20.17 -16.33
N VAL A 504 -10.24 19.19 -15.50
CA VAL A 504 -8.85 18.78 -15.14
C VAL A 504 -7.99 19.87 -14.48
N PHE A 505 -8.38 21.14 -14.58
CA PHE A 505 -7.71 22.29 -13.98
C PHE A 505 -8.11 22.50 -12.52
N VAL A 506 -7.16 22.82 -11.65
CA VAL A 506 -7.39 23.08 -10.22
C VAL A 506 -6.92 24.51 -9.92
N PRO A 507 -7.72 25.40 -9.31
CA PRO A 507 -7.38 26.81 -9.13
C PRO A 507 -6.03 27.06 -8.44
N GLU A 508 -5.59 26.16 -7.56
CA GLU A 508 -4.30 26.24 -6.87
C GLU A 508 -3.09 26.16 -7.82
N ALA A 509 -3.27 25.72 -9.07
CA ALA A 509 -2.20 25.66 -10.07
C ALA A 509 -1.68 27.04 -10.49
N ILE A 510 -2.48 28.10 -10.31
CA ILE A 510 -2.14 29.48 -10.71
C ILE A 510 -1.76 30.39 -9.53
N ASP A 511 -1.74 29.87 -8.31
CA ASP A 511 -1.28 30.59 -7.11
C ASP A 511 0.20 30.98 -7.16
N MET A 512 0.96 30.35 -8.07
CA MET A 512 2.41 30.54 -8.21
C MET A 512 2.80 31.59 -9.27
N LEU A 513 1.82 32.25 -9.90
CA LEU A 513 2.09 33.27 -10.93
C LEU A 513 2.68 34.55 -10.30
N CYS A 514 3.82 35.00 -10.83
CA CYS A 514 4.51 36.21 -10.44
C CYS A 514 3.92 37.46 -11.13
N LEU A 515 2.78 37.94 -10.63
CA LEU A 515 2.07 39.10 -11.19
C LEU A 515 2.56 40.42 -10.57
N MET A 516 3.13 41.30 -11.41
CA MET A 516 3.71 42.57 -10.95
C MET A 516 2.71 43.75 -10.97
N THR A 517 1.60 43.61 -11.70
CA THR A 517 0.61 44.68 -11.86
C THR A 517 -0.71 44.31 -11.22
N ARG A 518 -1.38 45.31 -10.62
CA ARG A 518 -2.75 45.16 -10.09
C ARG A 518 -3.72 44.66 -11.16
N ARG A 519 -3.56 45.12 -12.40
CA ARG A 519 -4.40 44.71 -13.54
C ARG A 519 -4.33 43.21 -13.79
N ASP A 520 -3.13 42.63 -13.75
CA ASP A 520 -2.97 41.18 -13.98
C ASP A 520 -3.54 40.36 -12.82
N MET A 521 -3.42 40.85 -11.57
CA MET A 521 -4.06 40.21 -10.41
C MET A 521 -5.60 40.25 -10.49
N GLU A 522 -6.17 41.35 -10.99
CA GLU A 522 -7.62 41.48 -11.19
C GLU A 522 -8.13 40.56 -12.32
N ARG A 523 -7.34 40.39 -13.38
CA ARG A 523 -7.61 39.44 -14.48
C ARG A 523 -7.69 38.01 -13.96
N LEU A 524 -6.64 37.56 -13.26
CA LEU A 524 -6.59 36.22 -12.67
C LEU A 524 -7.80 35.93 -11.77
N ARG A 525 -8.19 36.90 -10.93
CA ARG A 525 -9.34 36.74 -10.02
C ARG A 525 -10.64 36.48 -10.77
N LYS A 526 -10.88 37.21 -11.87
CA LYS A 526 -12.09 37.07 -12.68
C LYS A 526 -12.20 35.68 -13.30
N ASP A 527 -11.08 35.13 -13.78
CA ASP A 527 -11.08 33.83 -14.47
C ASP A 527 -11.19 32.66 -13.49
N VAL A 528 -10.61 32.77 -12.30
CA VAL A 528 -10.80 31.78 -11.22
C VAL A 528 -12.27 31.68 -10.81
N ASP A 529 -12.96 32.81 -10.66
CA ASP A 529 -14.38 32.84 -10.29
C ASP A 529 -15.28 32.16 -11.34
N LEU A 530 -14.85 32.12 -12.62
CA LEU A 530 -15.57 31.47 -13.72
C LEU A 530 -15.37 29.94 -13.79
N CYS A 531 -14.29 29.41 -13.20
CA CYS A 531 -13.98 27.97 -13.23
C CYS A 531 -14.46 27.20 -11.99
N VAL A 532 -14.87 27.91 -10.93
CA VAL A 532 -15.27 27.32 -9.63
C VAL A 532 -16.80 27.24 -9.46
N GLY A 533 -17.58 27.88 -10.35
CA GLY A 533 -19.04 27.78 -10.41
C GLY A 533 -19.48 26.74 -11.41
#